data_AF-A0A958AKC1-F1
#
_entry.id   AF-A0A958AKC1-F1
#
_cell.length_a   1.000
_cell.length_b   1.000
_cell.length_c   1.000
_cell.angle_alpha   90.00
_cell.angle_beta   90.00
_cell.angle_gamma   90.00
#
_symmetry.space_group_name_H-M   'P 1'
#
loop_
_entity.id
_entity.type
_entity.pdbx_description
1 polymer ?
#
loop_
_entity_poly.entity_id
_entity_poly.type
_entity_poly.pdbx_seq_one_letter_code
_entity_poly.pdbx_strand_id
1 'polypeptide(L)' 'RAIDAGLVERYRDEEDRRVVRVRISPAGEEALGELRRIRARYLAQHLRHLDVDELAQLTTLLSRAATAMNEQV' A
#
# COMPACT_ATOMS: atom_id res chain seq x y z
N ARG A 1 -11.27 13.40 -0.76
CA ARG A 1 -9.83 13.67 -0.50
C ARG A 1 -8.92 13.12 -1.60
N ALA A 2 -8.88 11.81 -1.90
CA ALA A 2 -7.97 11.29 -2.95
C ALA A 2 -8.34 11.74 -4.38
N ILE A 3 -9.63 11.84 -4.69
CA ILE A 3 -10.13 12.37 -5.96
C ILE A 3 -9.84 13.87 -6.07
N ASP A 4 -10.17 14.63 -5.01
CA ASP A 4 -9.92 16.08 -4.98
C ASP A 4 -8.43 16.42 -5.07
N ALA A 5 -7.56 15.51 -4.61
CA ALA A 5 -6.11 15.61 -4.74
C ALA A 5 -5.56 15.10 -6.08
N GLY A 6 -6.41 14.63 -7.01
CA GLY A 6 -6.01 14.14 -8.33
C GLY A 6 -5.26 12.80 -8.33
N LEU A 7 -5.23 12.08 -7.20
CA LEU A 7 -4.47 10.84 -7.05
C LEU A 7 -5.22 9.62 -7.58
N VAL A 8 -6.54 9.73 -7.70
CA VAL A 8 -7.39 8.69 -8.27
C VAL A 8 -8.41 9.36 -9.19
N GLU A 9 -8.81 8.64 -10.23
CA GLU A 9 -9.79 9.10 -11.19
C GLU A 9 -10.97 8.12 -11.28
N ARG A 10 -12.14 8.68 -11.57
CA ARG A 10 -13.36 7.91 -11.81
C ARG A 10 -13.49 7.65 -13.30
N TYR A 11 -13.85 6.44 -13.66
CA TYR A 11 -14.23 6.09 -15.02
C TYR A 11 -15.53 5.29 -14.99
N ARG A 12 -16.31 5.41 -16.07
CA ARG A 12 -17.50 4.57 -16.22
C ARG A 12 -17.06 3.23 -16.75
N ASP A 13 -17.66 2.19 -16.22
CA ASP A 13 -17.45 0.86 -16.74
C ASP A 13 -17.92 0.74 -18.19
N GLU A 14 -17.20 -0.06 -18.98
CA GLU A 14 -17.48 -0.26 -20.40
C GLU A 14 -18.65 -1.23 -20.64
N GLU A 15 -18.90 -2.17 -19.72
CA GLU A 15 -19.98 -3.16 -19.80
C GLU A 15 -21.30 -2.64 -19.20
N ASP A 16 -21.24 -1.91 -18.08
CA ASP A 16 -22.39 -1.23 -17.48
C ASP A 16 -22.07 0.23 -17.11
N ARG A 17 -22.50 1.18 -17.94
CA ARG A 17 -22.25 2.63 -17.74
C ARG A 17 -22.89 3.23 -16.48
N ARG A 18 -23.69 2.47 -15.73
CA ARG A 18 -24.21 2.84 -14.40
C ARG A 18 -23.17 2.59 -13.31
N VAL A 19 -22.19 1.72 -13.56
CA VAL A 19 -21.08 1.43 -12.65
C VAL A 19 -20.00 2.50 -12.82
N VAL A 20 -19.62 3.11 -11.69
CA VAL A 20 -18.47 4.02 -11.61
C VAL A 20 -17.35 3.27 -10.91
N ARG A 21 -16.25 3.05 -11.63
CA ARG A 21 -15.03 2.47 -11.08
C ARG A 21 -14.04 3.59 -10.74
N VAL A 22 -13.12 3.28 -9.84
CA VAL A 22 -12.03 4.17 -9.43
C VAL A 22 -10.72 3.48 -9.76
N ARG A 23 -9.79 4.20 -10.36
CA ARG A 23 -8.40 3.75 -10.56
C ARG A 23 -7.43 4.82 -10.09
N ILE A 24 -6.21 4.39 -9.78
CA ILE A 24 -5.11 5.30 -9.48
C ILE A 24 -4.80 6.08 -10.76
N SER A 25 -4.65 7.41 -10.63
CA SER A 25 -4.25 8.25 -11.76
C SER A 25 -2.73 8.15 -11.97
N PRO A 26 -2.18 8.62 -13.10
CA PRO A 26 -0.73 8.71 -13.28
C PRO A 26 -0.03 9.50 -12.15
N ALA A 27 -0.63 10.60 -11.69
CA ALA A 27 -0.11 11.37 -10.55
C ALA A 27 -0.18 10.59 -9.23
N GLY A 28 -1.22 9.76 -9.07
CA GLY A 28 -1.33 8.83 -7.93
C GLY A 28 -0.25 7.76 -7.92
N GLU A 29 0.10 7.20 -9.07
CA GLU A 29 1.18 6.21 -9.19
C GLU A 29 2.53 6.84 -8.85
N GLU A 30 2.79 8.06 -9.31
CA GLU A 30 4.01 8.81 -8.96
C GLU A 30 4.08 9.07 -7.44
N ALA A 31 2.98 9.57 -6.85
CA ALA A 31 2.90 9.82 -5.42
C ALA A 31 3.08 8.53 -4.58
N LEU A 32 2.52 7.40 -5.03
CA LEU A 32 2.74 6.10 -4.41
C LEU A 32 4.20 5.66 -4.52
N GLY A 33 4.83 5.89 -5.66
CA GLY A 33 6.27 5.64 -5.86
C GLY A 33 7.11 6.41 -4.86
N GLU A 34 6.85 7.70 -4.69
CA GLU A 34 7.57 8.53 -3.72
C GLU A 34 7.31 8.11 -2.28
N LEU A 35 6.04 7.83 -1.94
CA LEU A 35 5.68 7.33 -0.61
C LEU A 35 6.37 6.02 -0.29
N ARG A 36 6.47 5.08 -1.26
CA ARG A 36 7.20 3.82 -1.10
C ARG A 36 8.69 4.07 -0.82
N ARG A 37 9.32 5.01 -1.52
CA ARG A 37 10.73 5.39 -1.28
C ARG A 37 10.94 5.97 0.11
N ILE A 38 10.10 6.92 0.53
CA ILE A 38 10.16 7.54 1.86
C ILE A 38 9.96 6.47 2.94
N ARG A 39 8.95 5.62 2.78
CA ARG A 39 8.66 4.52 3.72
C ARG A 39 9.82 3.54 3.81
N ALA A 40 10.41 3.14 2.69
CA ALA A 40 11.55 2.22 2.68
C ALA A 40 12.74 2.82 3.43
N ARG A 41 13.05 4.10 3.22
CA ARG A 41 14.11 4.81 3.94
C ARG A 41 13.83 4.90 5.44
N TYR A 42 12.59 5.24 5.80
CA TYR A 42 12.16 5.30 7.19
C TYR A 42 12.33 3.94 7.88
N LEU A 43 11.83 2.86 7.28
CA LEU A 43 11.95 1.52 7.83
C LEU A 43 13.42 1.07 7.93
N ALA A 44 14.22 1.30 6.89
CA ALA A 44 15.64 0.97 6.91
C ALA A 44 16.39 1.67 8.05
N GLN A 45 16.08 2.95 8.32
CA GLN A 45 16.70 3.69 9.42
C GLN A 45 16.39 3.09 10.79
N HIS A 46 15.14 2.63 11.01
CA HIS A 46 14.68 2.13 12.30
C HIS A 46 15.04 0.66 12.51
N LEU A 47 15.10 -0.12 11.43
CA LEU A 47 15.39 -1.55 11.46
C LEU A 47 16.86 -1.86 11.17
N ARG A 48 17.73 -0.85 11.04
CA ARG A 48 19.17 -1.02 10.72
C ARG A 48 19.95 -1.89 11.70
N HIS A 49 19.40 -2.15 12.88
CA HIS A 49 20.03 -2.95 13.92
C HIS A 49 19.70 -4.45 13.81
N LEU A 50 18.77 -4.80 12.93
CA LEU A 50 18.42 -6.18 12.64
C LEU A 50 19.20 -6.68 11.44
N ASP A 51 19.75 -7.88 11.53
CA ASP A 51 20.31 -8.56 10.38
C ASP A 51 19.21 -9.16 9.46
N VAL A 52 19.63 -9.82 8.38
CA VAL A 52 18.71 -10.38 7.39
C VAL A 52 17.82 -11.49 7.95
N ASP A 53 18.34 -12.30 8.88
CA ASP A 53 17.64 -13.43 9.47
C ASP A 53 16.62 -12.92 10.50
N GLU A 54 17.01 -11.93 11.31
CA GLU A 54 16.11 -11.24 12.24
C GLU A 54 14.98 -10.50 11.51
N LEU A 55 15.27 -9.85 10.39
CA LEU A 55 14.26 -9.22 9.52
C LEU A 55 13.29 -10.25 8.92
N ALA A 56 13.79 -11.40 8.48
CA ALA A 56 12.96 -12.48 7.96
C ALA A 56 12.05 -13.07 9.04
N GLN A 57 12.58 -13.24 10.27
CA GLN A 57 11.81 -13.70 11.41
C GLN A 57 10.71 -12.69 11.79
N LEU A 58 11.04 -11.40 11.87
CA LEU A 58 10.07 -10.35 12.15
C LEU A 58 8.93 -10.34 11.10
N THR A 59 9.29 -10.44 9.82
CA THR A 59 8.31 -10.49 8.72
C THR A 59 7.37 -11.69 8.86
N THR A 60 7.92 -12.85 9.22
CA THR A 60 7.15 -14.08 9.46
C THR A 60 6.15 -13.89 10.60
N LEU A 61 6.60 -13.33 11.73
CA LEU A 61 5.75 -13.12 12.91
C LEU A 61 4.63 -12.12 12.64
N LEU A 62 4.93 -10.99 11.98
CA LEU A 62 3.93 -9.99 11.61
C LEU A 62 2.89 -10.55 10.63
N SER A 63 3.32 -11.40 9.68
CA SER A 63 2.39 -12.02 8.72
C SER A 63 1.42 -12.97 9.42
N ARG A 64 1.91 -13.79 10.35
CA ARG A 64 1.07 -14.68 11.16
C ARG A 64 0.07 -13.91 12.02
N ALA A 65 0.51 -12.82 12.66
CA ALA A 65 -0.36 -11.97 13.45
C ALA A 65 -1.46 -11.32 12.58
N ALA A 66 -1.09 -10.79 11.41
CA ALA A 66 -2.04 -10.19 10.48
C ALA A 66 -3.10 -11.20 9.98
N THR A 67 -2.70 -12.43 9.65
CA THR A 67 -3.65 -13.50 9.29
C THR A 67 -4.61 -13.79 10.42
N ALA A 68 -4.10 -14.01 11.64
CA ALA A 68 -4.94 -14.31 12.80
C ALA A 68 -5.95 -13.19 13.11
N MET A 69 -5.55 -11.91 12.94
CA MET A 69 -6.46 -10.78 13.14
C MET A 69 -7.53 -10.67 12.05
N ASN A 70 -7.21 -11.02 10.80
CA ASN A 70 -8.19 -11.02 9.71
C ASN A 70 -9.19 -12.19 9.80
N GLU A 71 -8.83 -13.31 10.42
CA GLU A 71 -9.73 -14.44 10.65
C GLU A 71 -10.75 -14.19 11.77
N GLN A 72 -10.57 -13.13 12.56
CA GLN A 72 -11.44 -12.77 13.70
C GLN A 72 -12.52 -11.73 13.34
N VAL A 73 -12.57 -11.27 12.09
CA VAL A 73 -13.54 -10.28 11.57
C VAL A 73 -14.49 -10.97 10.60
#